data_AF-A0A7C9CNT6-F1
#
_entry.id   AF-A0A7C9CNT6-F1
#
_cell.length_a   1.000
_cell.length_b   1.000
_cell.length_c   1.000
_cell.angle_alpha   90.00
_cell.angle_beta   90.00
_cell.angle_gamma   90.00
#
_symmetry.space_group_name_H-M   'P 1'
#
loop_
_entity.id
_entity.type
_entity.pdbx_description
1 polymer ?
#
loop_
_entity_poly.entity_id
_entity_poly.type
_entity_poly.pdbx_seq_one_letter_code
_entity_poly.pdbx_strand_id
1 'polypeptide(L)'
;LSDQIQSLQQLAMSSTFNGDETAPFFGFLGAAAALVFSCMGAAYGTAKSGVGVASMGVMRPELVMKSIVPVVMAGVLGIYGLIIAVIISTGINPKAKSYYLFDGYA
;
A
#
# COMPACT_ATOMS: atom_id res chain seq x y z
N LEU A 1 5.30 -25.87 -17.80
CA LEU A 1 3.82 -26.00 -17.89
C LEU A 1 3.17 -26.10 -16.51
N SER A 2 3.85 -26.71 -15.52
CA SER A 2 3.48 -26.65 -14.09
C SER A 2 3.60 -25.26 -13.46
N ASP A 3 4.54 -24.42 -13.89
CA ASP A 3 4.72 -23.06 -13.34
C ASP A 3 3.62 -22.05 -13.72
N GLN A 4 2.89 -22.28 -14.82
CA GLN A 4 1.75 -21.45 -15.22
C GLN A 4 0.42 -21.85 -14.54
N ILE A 5 0.39 -23.02 -13.89
CA ILE A 5 -0.80 -23.47 -13.14
C ILE A 5 -0.77 -22.91 -11.70
N GLN A 6 0.41 -22.59 -11.15
CA GLN A 6 0.51 -21.92 -9.85
C GLN A 6 0.19 -20.42 -9.92
N SER A 7 0.49 -19.73 -11.03
CA SER A 7 0.20 -18.30 -11.17
C SER A 7 -1.30 -17.98 -11.30
N LEU A 8 -2.12 -18.88 -11.85
CA LEU A 8 -3.58 -18.70 -11.93
C LEU A 8 -4.36 -19.16 -10.68
N GLN A 9 -3.80 -20.01 -9.81
CA GLN A 9 -4.48 -20.40 -8.57
C GLN A 9 -4.40 -19.31 -7.48
N GLN A 10 -3.57 -18.28 -7.65
CA GLN A 10 -3.48 -17.16 -6.71
C GLN A 10 -4.62 -16.15 -6.87
N LEU A 11 -5.37 -16.20 -7.99
CA LEU A 11 -6.50 -15.29 -8.25
C LEU A 11 -7.86 -15.91 -7.86
N ALA A 12 -7.93 -17.21 -7.58
CA ALA A 12 -9.18 -17.96 -7.33
C ALA A 12 -9.28 -18.62 -5.94
N MET A 13 -8.56 -18.13 -4.93
CA MET A 13 -8.77 -18.60 -3.54
C MET A 13 -9.50 -17.54 -2.71
N SER A 14 -10.75 -17.28 -3.10
CA SER A 14 -11.74 -16.80 -2.16
C SER A 14 -12.00 -17.89 -1.11
N SER A 15 -12.01 -17.46 0.16
CA SER A 15 -12.65 -18.13 1.30
C SER A 15 -12.23 -19.58 1.62
N THR A 16 -11.24 -19.72 2.50
CA THR A 16 -11.30 -20.78 3.52
C THR A 16 -11.01 -20.13 4.87
N PHE A 17 -12.07 -19.59 5.46
CA PHE A 17 -12.12 -19.15 6.85
C PHE A 17 -12.10 -20.41 7.74
N ASN A 18 -10.94 -20.78 8.29
CA ASN A 18 -10.89 -21.86 9.27
C ASN A 18 -9.78 -21.65 10.30
N GLY A 19 -10.03 -20.71 11.21
CA GLY A 19 -9.18 -20.30 12.31
C GLY A 19 -9.60 -18.90 12.73
N ASP A 20 -10.25 -18.79 13.90
CA ASP A 20 -10.76 -17.57 14.54
C ASP A 20 -11.18 -16.45 13.57
N GLU A 21 -12.45 -16.43 13.17
CA GLU A 21 -13.03 -15.58 12.11
C GLU A 21 -12.69 -14.08 12.24
N THR A 22 -12.40 -13.62 13.46
CA THR A 22 -12.03 -12.23 13.77
C THR A 22 -10.55 -11.87 13.51
N ALA A 23 -9.63 -12.84 13.50
CA ALA A 23 -8.20 -12.60 13.30
C ALA A 23 -7.86 -12.02 11.90
N PRO A 24 -8.36 -12.58 10.77
CA PRO A 24 -8.08 -12.01 9.45
C PRO A 24 -8.78 -10.66 9.23
N PHE A 25 -9.93 -10.41 9.88
CA PHE A 25 -10.63 -9.13 9.78
C PHE A 25 -9.78 -7.96 10.26
N PHE A 26 -9.10 -8.11 11.40
CA PHE A 26 -8.23 -7.05 11.95
C PHE A 26 -6.98 -6.83 11.09
N GLY A 27 -6.40 -7.89 10.52
CA GLY A 27 -5.27 -7.80 9.58
C GLY A 27 -5.62 -7.04 8.29
N PHE A 28 -6.77 -7.34 7.67
CA PHE A 28 -7.25 -6.57 6.51
C PHE A 28 -7.64 -5.14 6.86
N LEU A 29 -8.19 -4.89 8.05
CA LEU A 29 -8.50 -3.55 8.54
C LEU A 29 -7.21 -2.71 8.71
N GLY A 30 -6.15 -3.30 9.28
CA GLY A 30 -4.82 -2.68 9.38
C GLY A 30 -4.21 -2.38 8.01
N ALA A 31 -4.28 -3.32 7.07
CA ALA A 31 -3.82 -3.11 5.69
C ALA A 31 -4.60 -1.99 4.98
N ALA A 32 -5.93 -1.95 5.13
CA ALA A 32 -6.77 -0.88 4.58
C ALA A 32 -6.44 0.49 5.19
N ALA A 33 -6.28 0.57 6.51
CA ALA A 33 -5.92 1.81 7.21
C ALA A 33 -4.53 2.32 6.77
N ALA A 34 -3.55 1.43 6.66
CA ALA A 34 -2.20 1.76 6.20
C ALA A 34 -2.21 2.35 4.77
N LEU A 35 -2.97 1.74 3.85
CA LEU A 35 -3.12 2.22 2.48
C LEU A 35 -3.81 3.58 2.41
N VAL A 36 -4.96 3.72 3.08
CA VAL A 36 -5.75 4.96 3.01
C VAL A 36 -4.97 6.14 3.57
N PHE A 37 -4.31 5.97 4.72
CA PHE A 37 -3.54 7.05 5.33
C PHE A 37 -2.29 7.39 4.50
N SER A 38 -1.60 6.40 3.95
CA SER A 38 -0.44 6.59 3.08
C SER A 38 -0.82 7.30 1.77
N CYS A 39 -1.89 6.86 1.10
CA CYS A 39 -2.42 7.51 -0.10
C CYS A 39 -2.89 8.95 0.17
N MET A 40 -3.55 9.19 1.30
CA MET A 40 -3.95 10.53 1.72
C MET A 40 -2.73 11.44 1.92
N GLY A 41 -1.69 10.96 2.60
CA GLY A 41 -0.45 11.70 2.83
C GLY A 41 0.30 12.03 1.52
N ALA A 42 0.43 11.05 0.64
CA ALA A 42 1.06 11.24 -0.67
C ALA A 42 0.25 12.19 -1.57
N ALA A 43 -1.08 12.08 -1.58
CA ALA A 43 -1.98 12.95 -2.33
C ALA A 43 -1.90 14.39 -1.83
N TYR A 44 -1.94 14.61 -0.50
CA TYR A 44 -1.84 15.95 0.07
C TYR A 44 -0.46 16.57 -0.15
N GLY A 45 0.61 15.79 0.03
CA GLY A 45 1.98 16.22 -0.26
C GLY A 45 2.15 16.64 -1.71
N THR A 46 1.59 15.87 -2.65
CA THR A 46 1.61 16.17 -4.09
C THR A 46 0.72 17.36 -4.44
N ALA A 47 -0.45 17.52 -3.82
CA ALA A 47 -1.34 18.66 -4.09
C ALA A 47 -0.69 19.99 -3.69
N LYS A 48 -0.12 20.07 -2.48
CA LYS A 48 0.57 21.28 -1.98
C LYS A 48 1.81 21.62 -2.81
N SER A 49 2.65 20.62 -3.11
CA SER A 49 3.86 20.84 -3.91
C SER A 49 3.52 21.13 -5.37
N GLY A 50 2.48 20.51 -5.93
CA GLY A 50 2.01 20.74 -7.30
C GLY A 50 1.56 22.16 -7.58
N VAL A 51 0.84 22.81 -6.64
CA VAL A 51 0.47 24.23 -6.77
C VAL A 51 1.71 25.13 -6.81
N GLY A 52 2.72 24.84 -5.98
CA GLY A 52 3.99 25.58 -5.96
C GLY A 52 4.82 25.37 -7.23
N VAL A 53 4.84 24.15 -7.78
CA VAL A 53 5.51 23.85 -9.06
C VAL A 53 4.83 24.59 -10.22
N ALA A 54 3.49 24.62 -10.24
CA ALA A 54 2.73 25.33 -11.26
C ALA A 54 2.98 26.85 -11.23
N SER A 55 3.05 27.47 -10.04
CA SER A 55 3.35 28.90 -9.92
C SER A 55 4.82 29.24 -10.24
N MET A 56 5.75 28.35 -9.89
CA MET A 56 7.17 28.53 -10.21
C MET A 56 7.47 28.33 -11.70
N GLY A 57 6.73 27.44 -12.37
CA GLY A 57 6.90 27.15 -13.80
C GLY A 57 6.57 28.31 -14.73
N VAL A 58 5.66 29.20 -14.33
CA VAL A 58 5.31 30.40 -15.13
C VAL A 58 6.25 31.58 -14.87
N MET A 59 6.89 31.66 -13.69
CA MET A 59 7.77 32.78 -13.33
C MET A 59 9.24 32.54 -13.70
N ARG A 60 9.77 31.33 -13.43
CA ARG A 60 11.17 30.95 -13.74
C ARG A 60 11.28 29.46 -14.04
N PRO A 61 11.19 29.04 -15.32
CA PRO A 61 11.18 27.62 -15.70
C PRO A 61 12.48 26.88 -15.38
N GLU A 62 13.60 27.60 -15.25
CA GLU A 62 14.93 27.03 -14.94
C GLU A 62 15.00 26.42 -13.53
N LEU A 63 14.11 26.84 -12.62
CA LEU A 63 14.05 26.32 -11.25
C LEU A 63 13.07 25.14 -11.09
N VAL A 64 12.27 24.83 -12.13
CA VAL A 64 11.24 23.78 -12.08
C VAL A 64 11.84 22.40 -11.82
N MET A 65 12.98 22.10 -12.43
CA MET A 65 13.64 20.79 -12.27
C MET A 65 14.02 20.49 -10.81
N LYS A 66 14.37 21.51 -10.02
CA LYS A 66 14.66 21.35 -8.58
C LYS A 66 13.39 21.25 -7.73
N SER A 67 12.28 21.84 -8.18
CA SER A 67 11.00 21.82 -7.46
C SER A 67 10.25 20.48 -7.52
N ILE A 68 10.72 19.51 -8.30
CA ILE A 68 10.12 18.17 -8.41
C ILE A 68 10.53 17.23 -7.26
N VAL A 69 11.66 17.48 -6.61
CA VAL A 69 12.17 16.70 -5.47
C VAL A 69 11.13 16.52 -4.35
N PRO A 70 10.38 17.55 -3.90
CA PRO A 70 9.32 17.37 -2.89
C PRO A 70 8.15 16.50 -3.36
N VAL A 71 7.82 16.50 -4.66
CA VAL A 71 6.78 15.62 -5.20
C VAL A 71 7.23 14.15 -5.11
N VAL A 72 8.49 13.88 -5.44
CA VAL A 72 9.05 12.53 -5.34
C VAL A 72 9.10 12.05 -3.90
N MET A 73 9.47 12.91 -2.94
CA MET A 73 9.46 12.54 -1.51
C MET A 73 8.07 12.23 -0.97
N ALA A 74 7.02 12.94 -1.42
CA ALA A 74 5.64 12.57 -1.10
C ALA A 74 5.25 11.21 -1.74
N GLY A 75 5.79 10.90 -2.91
CA GLY A 75 5.53 9.63 -3.61
C GLY A 75 6.13 8.41 -2.91
N VAL A 76 7.37 8.48 -2.40
CA VAL A 76 8.00 7.33 -1.73
C VAL A 76 7.24 6.95 -0.44
N LEU A 77 6.70 7.94 0.29
CA LEU A 77 5.81 7.70 1.44
C LEU A 77 4.56 6.88 1.08
N GLY A 78 4.04 7.05 -0.13
CA GLY A 78 2.95 6.23 -0.69
C GLY A 78 3.35 4.78 -0.92
N ILE A 79 4.54 4.56 -1.45
CA ILE A 79 5.07 3.22 -1.75
C ILE A 79 5.33 2.44 -0.46
N TYR A 80 5.79 3.08 0.61
CA TYR A 80 5.98 2.43 1.90
C TYR A 80 4.67 1.84 2.45
N GLY A 81 3.55 2.57 2.37
CA GLY A 81 2.24 2.07 2.79
C GLY A 81 1.73 0.91 1.93
N LEU A 82 1.99 0.96 0.62
CA LEU A 82 1.66 -0.11 -0.31
C LEU A 82 2.43 -1.40 -0.02
N ILE A 83 3.74 -1.31 0.22
CA ILE A 83 4.58 -2.47 0.53
C ILE A 83 4.08 -3.17 1.81
N ILE A 84 3.77 -2.41 2.86
CA ILE A 84 3.29 -2.98 4.12
C ILE A 84 1.95 -3.71 3.93
N ALA A 85 1.00 -3.10 3.20
CA ALA A 85 -0.29 -3.74 2.94
C ALA A 85 -0.17 -5.03 2.12
N VAL A 86 0.75 -5.09 1.15
CA VAL A 86 1.02 -6.30 0.38
C VAL A 86 1.63 -7.39 1.27
N ILE A 87 2.59 -7.05 2.14
CA ILE A 87 3.20 -8.01 3.07
C ILE A 87 2.13 -8.63 3.97
N ILE A 88 1.25 -7.80 4.57
CA ILE A 88 0.14 -8.29 5.41
C ILE A 88 -0.78 -9.20 4.60
N SER A 89 -1.17 -8.80 3.38
CA SER A 89 -2.04 -9.62 2.52
C SER A 89 -1.39 -10.95 2.12
N THR A 90 -0.07 -11.02 1.97
CA THR A 90 0.66 -12.27 1.67
C THR A 90 0.92 -13.12 2.92
N GLY A 91 0.98 -12.50 4.10
CA GLY A 91 1.12 -13.16 5.39
C GLY A 91 -0.15 -13.89 5.80
N ILE A 92 -1.33 -13.36 5.45
CA ILE A 92 -2.65 -13.97 5.69
C ILE A 92 -2.86 -15.14 4.72
N ASN A 93 -2.09 -16.22 4.90
CA ASN A 93 -2.18 -17.43 4.10
C ASN A 93 -2.94 -18.53 4.87
N PRO A 94 -4.17 -18.86 4.46
CA PRO A 94 -5.01 -19.85 5.16
C PRO A 94 -4.54 -21.31 4.97
N LYS A 95 -3.43 -21.56 4.26
CA LYS A 95 -2.94 -22.91 3.94
C LYS A 95 -1.75 -23.39 4.79
N ALA A 96 -1.09 -22.51 5.55
CA ALA A 96 0.22 -22.83 6.14
C ALA A 96 0.33 -22.67 7.68
N LYS A 97 -0.47 -21.80 8.33
CA LYS A 97 -0.42 -21.60 9.79
C LYS A 97 -1.80 -21.22 10.36
N SER A 98 -2.14 -21.73 11.54
CA SER A 98 -3.29 -21.25 12.31
C SER A 98 -3.06 -19.78 12.69
N TYR A 99 -3.93 -18.89 12.21
CA TYR A 99 -3.89 -17.47 12.50
C TYR A 99 -4.38 -17.23 13.94
N TYR A 100 -3.46 -16.89 14.84
CA TYR A 100 -3.82 -16.47 16.19
C TYR A 100 -4.15 -14.98 16.20
N LEU A 101 -5.09 -14.53 17.05
CA LEU A 101 -5.46 -13.10 17.17
C LEU A 101 -4.26 -12.16 17.39
N PHE A 102 -3.18 -12.67 18.00
CA PHE A 102 -1.96 -11.90 18.24
C PHE A 102 -1.25 -11.48 16.94
N ASP A 103 -1.20 -12.35 15.93
CA ASP A 103 -0.61 -12.06 14.61
C ASP A 103 -1.48 -11.11 13.78
N GLY A 104 -2.76 -10.95 14.14
CA GLY A 104 -3.61 -9.90 13.56
C GLY A 104 -3.26 -8.52 14.11
N TYR A 105 -2.88 -8.43 15.38
CA TYR A 105 -2.64 -7.16 16.09
C TYR A 105 -1.22 -6.60 15.92
N ALA A 106 -0.25 -7.45 15.58
CA ALA A 106 1.17 -7.12 15.38
C ALA A 106 1.47 -6.75 13.92
#